data_AF-A0A9X3MET5-F1
#
_entry.id   AF-A0A9X3MET5-F1
#
_cell.length_a   1.000
_cell.length_b   1.000
_cell.length_c   1.000
_cell.angle_alpha   90.00
_cell.angle_beta   90.00
_cell.angle_gamma   90.00
#
_symmetry.space_group_name_H-M   'P 1'
#
loop_
_entity.id
_entity.type
_entity.pdbx_description
1 polymer ?
#
loop_
_entity_poly.entity_id
_entity_poly.type
_entity_poly.pdbx_seq_one_letter_code
_entity_poly.pdbx_strand_id
1 'polypeptide(L)'
;MSPQMTSKNIYSLKNIGLPAMLSIDDFANQARLSAGKIRYLSATAESHYKVYPVPKVSGKSRLISQPSRELKAVQAWILRNILDKLSSSPCSKGFEVGTSILDNARPHVGSNYVLTIDLEDFFPNVSASKVYGVFSSIGYNKELSILLTNLCTYGGGLPQGAPTSPKLANLVCAKLDARIQGYAGPRGIVYTRYADDMTFSSHTASKITKVKHFIGTIISDEGFKINHKKTAICGTKRQKKVTGLILSESSVGIGRVKHREIRAKLHHLFTGKSTEFSHINGLLSYTYSVDRRAYNKLYAYIGGLTQKYPLSNAIKEISPKIV
;
A
#
# COMPACT_ATOMS: atom_id res chain seq x y z
N MET A 1 -0.72 6.24 -39.97
CA MET A 1 0.70 6.19 -39.56
C MET A 1 0.77 6.53 -38.08
N SER A 2 1.12 5.56 -37.23
CA SER A 2 1.34 5.80 -35.79
C SER A 2 2.48 6.81 -35.63
N PRO A 3 2.42 7.77 -34.69
CA PRO A 3 3.53 8.69 -34.47
C PRO A 3 4.74 7.84 -34.06
N GLN A 4 5.78 7.82 -34.89
CA GLN A 4 7.06 7.24 -34.51
C GLN A 4 7.55 7.98 -33.27
N MET A 5 8.02 7.21 -32.28
CA MET A 5 8.57 7.80 -31.07
C MET A 5 9.75 8.69 -31.45
N THR A 6 9.69 9.97 -31.12
CA THR A 6 10.74 10.92 -31.47
C THR A 6 12.01 10.64 -30.66
N SER A 7 13.18 11.01 -31.18
CA SER A 7 14.47 10.95 -30.46
C SER A 7 14.36 11.57 -29.06
N LYS A 8 13.55 12.62 -28.92
CA LYS A 8 13.20 13.30 -27.65
C LYS A 8 12.63 12.35 -26.58
N ASN A 9 11.80 11.37 -26.94
CA ASN A 9 11.21 10.43 -25.98
C ASN A 9 12.25 9.44 -25.43
N ILE A 10 13.19 8.99 -26.27
CA ILE A 10 14.30 8.13 -25.85
C ILE A 10 15.16 8.85 -24.80
N TYR A 11 15.52 10.11 -25.06
CA TYR A 11 16.29 10.91 -24.11
C TYR A 11 15.51 11.14 -22.81
N SER A 12 14.20 11.43 -22.90
CA SER A 12 13.34 11.58 -21.73
C SER A 12 13.36 10.33 -20.85
N LEU A 13 13.12 9.15 -21.43
CA LEU A 13 13.13 7.88 -20.70
C LEU A 13 14.48 7.61 -20.03
N LYS A 14 15.59 7.82 -20.75
CA LYS A 14 16.95 7.66 -20.19
C LYS A 14 17.22 8.62 -19.03
N ASN A 15 16.79 9.87 -19.13
CA ASN A 15 16.99 10.89 -18.09
C ASN A 15 16.28 10.55 -16.78
N ILE A 16 15.14 9.86 -16.84
CA ILE A 16 14.43 9.35 -15.66
C ILE A 16 14.81 7.90 -15.29
N GLY A 17 15.90 7.38 -15.88
CA GLY A 17 16.44 6.05 -15.58
C GLY A 17 15.61 4.88 -16.10
N LEU A 18 14.69 5.12 -17.04
CA LEU A 18 13.81 4.10 -17.60
C LEU A 18 14.38 3.43 -18.86
N PRO A 19 14.01 2.15 -19.10
CA PRO A 19 14.24 1.47 -20.37
C PRO A 19 13.74 2.28 -21.58
N ALA A 20 14.65 2.69 -22.46
CA ALA A 20 14.26 3.27 -23.75
C ALA A 20 13.93 2.17 -24.76
N MET A 21 12.71 1.63 -24.69
CA MET A 21 12.21 0.58 -25.59
C MET A 21 11.38 1.21 -26.71
N LEU A 22 11.67 0.90 -27.97
CA LEU A 22 10.95 1.42 -29.14
C LEU A 22 9.98 0.40 -29.73
N SER A 23 10.18 -0.88 -29.43
CA SER A 23 9.41 -1.99 -29.98
C SER A 23 9.17 -3.07 -28.93
N ILE A 24 8.24 -3.98 -29.24
CA ILE A 24 8.02 -5.18 -28.43
C ILE A 24 9.30 -6.04 -28.37
N ASP A 25 10.08 -6.06 -29.45
CA ASP A 25 11.34 -6.79 -29.53
C ASP A 25 12.40 -6.20 -28.56
N ASP A 26 12.46 -4.87 -28.39
CA ASP A 26 13.31 -4.25 -27.37
C ASP A 26 12.90 -4.68 -25.95
N PHE A 27 11.59 -4.68 -25.68
CA PHE A 27 11.08 -5.12 -24.38
C PHE A 27 11.40 -6.59 -24.13
N ALA A 28 11.19 -7.45 -25.12
CA ALA A 28 11.49 -8.87 -25.04
C ALA A 28 12.98 -9.12 -24.75
N ASN A 29 13.87 -8.43 -25.46
CA ASN A 29 15.31 -8.49 -25.24
C ASN A 29 15.70 -8.08 -23.81
N GLN A 30 15.16 -6.97 -23.30
CA GLN A 30 15.45 -6.51 -21.94
C GLN A 30 14.85 -7.42 -20.85
N ALA A 31 13.68 -8.00 -21.11
CA ALA A 31 13.05 -8.99 -20.25
C ALA A 31 13.69 -10.40 -20.37
N ARG A 32 14.63 -10.59 -21.32
CA ARG A 32 15.26 -11.88 -21.66
C ARG A 32 14.23 -12.96 -22.02
N LEU A 33 13.25 -12.59 -22.84
CA LEU A 33 12.20 -13.46 -23.36
C LEU A 33 12.10 -13.29 -24.88
N SER A 34 11.49 -14.24 -25.57
CA SER A 34 11.17 -14.05 -26.99
C SER A 34 10.02 -13.07 -27.16
N ALA A 35 10.05 -12.28 -28.24
CA ALA A 35 8.96 -11.35 -28.55
C ALA A 35 7.63 -12.09 -28.76
N GLY A 36 7.67 -13.31 -29.32
CA GLY A 36 6.51 -14.20 -29.41
C GLY A 36 5.90 -14.53 -28.04
N LYS A 37 6.72 -14.84 -27.03
CA LYS A 37 6.24 -15.11 -25.66
C LYS A 37 5.59 -13.88 -25.03
N ILE A 38 6.19 -12.70 -25.21
CA ILE A 38 5.65 -11.44 -24.69
C ILE A 38 4.31 -11.09 -25.36
N ARG A 39 4.22 -11.21 -26.69
CA ARG A 39 2.97 -11.00 -27.44
C ARG A 39 1.88 -11.98 -26.99
N TYR A 40 2.23 -13.26 -26.85
CA TYR A 40 1.33 -14.30 -26.35
C TYR A 40 0.79 -13.94 -24.96
N LEU A 41 1.68 -13.71 -23.98
CA LEU A 41 1.28 -13.35 -22.61
C LEU A 41 0.41 -12.09 -22.56
N SER A 42 0.68 -11.11 -23.41
CA SER A 42 -0.14 -9.90 -23.49
C SER A 42 -1.52 -10.17 -24.09
N ALA A 43 -1.61 -10.99 -25.14
CA ALA A 43 -2.87 -11.31 -25.82
C ALA A 43 -3.77 -12.24 -24.99
N THR A 44 -3.17 -13.13 -24.20
CA THR A 44 -3.87 -14.11 -23.35
C THR A 44 -3.79 -13.77 -21.87
N ALA A 45 -3.47 -12.53 -21.50
CA ALA A 45 -3.22 -12.12 -20.12
C ALA A 45 -4.34 -12.56 -19.16
N GLU A 46 -5.60 -12.46 -19.58
CA GLU A 46 -6.75 -12.85 -18.76
C GLU A 46 -6.79 -14.33 -18.41
N SER A 47 -6.39 -15.23 -19.30
CA SER A 47 -6.36 -16.68 -19.03
C SER A 47 -5.21 -17.09 -18.11
N HIS A 48 -4.28 -16.17 -17.82
CA HIS A 48 -3.17 -16.39 -16.89
C HIS A 48 -3.50 -16.01 -15.44
N TYR A 49 -4.75 -15.68 -15.12
CA TYR A 49 -5.17 -15.43 -13.74
C TYR A 49 -5.98 -16.59 -13.17
N LYS A 50 -5.58 -17.07 -11.99
CA LYS A 50 -6.38 -17.93 -11.14
C LYS A 50 -7.14 -17.06 -10.14
N VAL A 51 -8.47 -17.07 -10.22
CA VAL A 51 -9.33 -16.32 -9.30
C VAL A 51 -9.84 -17.21 -8.18
N TYR A 52 -9.71 -16.76 -6.94
CA TYR A 52 -10.24 -17.48 -5.78
C TYR A 52 -10.66 -16.53 -4.65
N PRO A 53 -11.67 -16.89 -3.84
CA PRO A 53 -12.12 -16.08 -2.72
C PRO A 53 -11.19 -16.25 -1.51
N VAL A 54 -10.97 -15.16 -0.78
CA VAL A 54 -10.32 -15.12 0.54
C VAL A 54 -11.27 -14.45 1.53
N PRO A 55 -11.52 -15.03 2.72
CA PRO A 55 -12.43 -14.44 3.70
C PRO A 55 -11.89 -13.10 4.22
N LYS A 56 -12.74 -12.08 4.28
CA LYS A 56 -12.49 -10.83 5.02
C LYS A 56 -12.89 -11.03 6.48
N VAL A 57 -12.27 -10.26 7.37
CA VAL A 57 -12.66 -10.16 8.80
C VAL A 57 -14.14 -9.78 8.96
N SER A 58 -14.71 -9.06 7.99
CA SER A 58 -16.12 -8.68 7.98
C SER A 58 -17.08 -9.81 7.56
N GLY A 59 -16.60 -11.04 7.34
CA GLY A 59 -17.39 -12.19 6.89
C GLY A 59 -17.68 -12.26 5.38
N LYS A 60 -17.44 -11.17 4.63
CA LYS A 60 -17.53 -11.17 3.15
C LYS A 60 -16.26 -11.75 2.52
N SER A 61 -16.32 -12.19 1.26
CA SER A 61 -15.13 -12.63 0.53
C SER A 61 -14.46 -11.48 -0.25
N ARG A 62 -13.13 -11.57 -0.41
CA ARG A 62 -12.32 -10.78 -1.35
C ARG A 62 -11.87 -11.73 -2.46
N LEU A 63 -12.15 -11.40 -3.72
CA LEU A 63 -11.58 -12.15 -4.84
C LEU A 63 -10.13 -11.75 -5.03
N ILE A 64 -9.25 -12.75 -5.04
CA ILE A 64 -7.83 -12.61 -5.40
C ILE A 64 -7.68 -13.15 -6.81
N SER A 65 -7.09 -12.34 -7.69
CA SER A 65 -6.71 -12.71 -9.06
C SER A 65 -5.19 -12.92 -9.07
N GLN A 66 -4.76 -14.16 -8.88
CA GLN A 66 -3.35 -14.51 -8.83
C GLN A 66 -2.81 -14.76 -10.25
N PRO A 67 -1.79 -14.02 -10.72
CA PRO A 67 -1.17 -14.29 -12.01
C PRO A 67 -0.39 -15.60 -12.00
N SER A 68 -0.29 -16.24 -13.17
CA SER A 68 0.58 -17.39 -13.43
C SER A 68 2.03 -17.04 -13.12
N ARG A 69 2.87 -18.06 -12.87
CA ARG A 69 4.30 -17.83 -12.56
C ARG A 69 5.01 -17.02 -13.65
N GLU A 70 4.69 -17.30 -14.91
CA GLU A 70 5.27 -16.64 -16.08
C GLU A 70 4.84 -15.16 -16.15
N LEU A 71 3.53 -14.90 -16.07
CA LEU A 71 3.02 -13.52 -16.11
C LEU A 71 3.54 -12.73 -14.91
N LYS A 72 3.57 -13.34 -13.72
CA LYS A 72 4.11 -12.73 -12.50
C LYS A 72 5.59 -12.36 -12.65
N ALA A 73 6.39 -13.16 -13.36
CA ALA A 73 7.80 -12.85 -13.62
C ALA A 73 7.95 -11.61 -14.52
N VAL A 74 7.15 -11.52 -15.59
CA VAL A 74 7.13 -10.34 -16.48
C VAL A 74 6.65 -9.09 -15.72
N GLN A 75 5.59 -9.22 -14.93
CA GLN A 75 5.10 -8.13 -14.07
C GLN A 75 6.14 -7.68 -13.04
N ALA A 76 6.88 -8.61 -12.42
CA ALA A 76 7.95 -8.28 -11.50
C ALA A 76 9.14 -7.59 -12.19
N TRP A 77 9.37 -7.89 -13.48
CA TRP A 77 10.33 -7.14 -14.29
C TRP A 77 9.84 -5.71 -14.54
N ILE A 78 8.57 -5.55 -14.94
CA ILE A 78 7.94 -4.22 -15.18
C ILE A 78 7.99 -3.38 -13.91
N LEU A 79 7.65 -3.96 -12.76
CA LEU A 79 7.70 -3.28 -11.46
C LEU A 79 9.09 -2.70 -11.20
N ARG A 80 10.13 -3.54 -11.20
CA ARG A 80 11.49 -3.13 -10.79
C ARG A 80 12.18 -2.22 -11.80
N ASN A 81 11.98 -2.46 -13.09
CA ASN A 81 12.72 -1.76 -14.14
C ASN A 81 12.02 -0.49 -14.60
N ILE A 82 10.70 -0.38 -14.39
CA ILE A 82 9.88 0.74 -14.82
C ILE A 82 9.22 1.42 -13.63
N LEU A 83 8.30 0.74 -12.95
CA LEU A 83 7.36 1.41 -12.03
C LEU A 83 8.00 1.91 -10.73
N ASP A 84 8.93 1.16 -10.14
CA ASP A 84 9.61 1.52 -8.89
C ASP A 84 10.55 2.72 -9.04
N LYS A 85 10.94 3.05 -10.28
CA LYS A 85 11.73 4.24 -10.61
C LYS A 85 10.87 5.49 -10.73
N LEU A 86 9.55 5.34 -10.75
CA LEU A 86 8.61 6.45 -10.83
C LEU A 86 8.23 6.92 -9.43
N SER A 87 8.24 8.24 -9.25
CA SER A 87 7.70 8.86 -8.03
C SER A 87 6.19 8.93 -8.11
N SER A 88 5.50 8.46 -7.07
CA SER A 88 4.06 8.70 -6.90
C SER A 88 3.85 9.96 -6.05
N SER A 89 2.62 10.20 -5.60
CA SER A 89 2.29 11.34 -4.74
C SER A 89 3.06 11.30 -3.40
N PRO A 90 3.61 12.44 -2.94
CA PRO A 90 4.18 12.56 -1.59
C PRO A 90 3.20 12.24 -0.46
N CYS A 91 1.89 12.37 -0.70
CA CYS A 91 0.83 12.01 0.24
C CYS A 91 0.60 10.50 0.34
N SER A 92 1.09 9.72 -0.64
CA SER A 92 0.95 8.25 -0.69
C SER A 92 1.99 7.57 0.20
N LYS A 93 1.52 6.83 1.21
CA LYS A 93 2.34 6.09 2.18
C LYS A 93 2.12 4.58 2.13
N GLY A 94 1.10 4.13 1.39
CA GLY A 94 0.85 2.70 1.18
C GLY A 94 1.64 2.21 -0.02
N PHE A 95 2.26 1.03 0.09
CA PHE A 95 2.98 0.37 -1.01
C PHE A 95 4.16 1.14 -1.61
N GLU A 96 4.64 2.20 -0.96
CA GLU A 96 5.82 2.93 -1.39
C GLU A 96 7.07 2.43 -0.63
N VAL A 97 8.16 2.24 -1.38
CA VAL A 97 9.44 1.81 -0.81
C VAL A 97 9.91 2.84 0.22
N GLY A 98 10.35 2.36 1.39
CA GLY A 98 10.84 3.22 2.47
C GLY A 98 9.74 3.94 3.27
N THR A 99 8.46 3.63 3.01
CA THR A 99 7.34 4.16 3.79
C THR A 99 6.67 3.06 4.62
N SER A 100 6.00 3.47 5.68
CA SER A 100 5.32 2.56 6.61
C SER A 100 3.98 3.12 7.07
N ILE A 101 3.20 2.27 7.75
CA ILE A 101 1.99 2.69 8.46
C ILE A 101 2.27 3.78 9.51
N LEU A 102 3.50 3.86 10.02
CA LEU A 102 3.90 4.89 10.96
C LEU A 102 4.05 6.24 10.25
N ASP A 103 4.60 6.27 9.04
CA ASP A 103 4.72 7.49 8.22
C ASP A 103 3.36 8.01 7.75
N ASN A 104 2.37 7.11 7.65
CA ASN A 104 0.98 7.49 7.42
C ASN A 104 0.32 8.10 8.67
N ALA A 105 0.56 7.52 9.85
CA ALA A 105 -0.07 7.95 11.09
C ALA A 105 0.56 9.21 11.71
N ARG A 106 1.90 9.35 11.64
CA ARG A 106 2.67 10.43 12.28
C ARG A 106 2.19 11.84 11.95
N PRO A 107 1.86 12.19 10.69
CA PRO A 107 1.40 13.54 10.36
C PRO A 107 0.12 13.97 11.09
N HIS A 108 -0.65 13.02 11.64
CA HIS A 108 -1.93 13.30 12.28
C HIS A 108 -1.86 13.40 13.81
N VAL A 109 -0.68 13.24 14.41
CA VAL A 109 -0.45 13.41 15.87
C VAL A 109 -0.89 14.80 16.34
N GLY A 110 -1.48 14.88 17.54
CA GLY A 110 -1.95 16.16 18.11
C GLY A 110 -3.25 16.71 17.54
N SER A 111 -3.78 16.12 16.45
CA SER A 111 -5.03 16.60 15.86
C SER A 111 -6.25 16.30 16.74
N ASN A 112 -7.20 17.24 16.82
CA ASN A 112 -8.43 17.06 17.61
C ASN A 112 -9.46 16.17 16.90
N TYR A 113 -9.48 16.24 15.57
CA TYR A 113 -10.44 15.54 14.72
C TYR A 113 -9.72 14.84 13.58
N VAL A 114 -10.07 13.56 13.37
CA VAL A 114 -9.56 12.72 12.29
C VAL A 114 -10.74 12.19 11.49
N LEU A 115 -10.67 12.31 10.17
CA LEU A 115 -11.59 11.68 9.22
C LEU A 115 -10.84 10.60 8.46
N THR A 116 -11.38 9.39 8.46
CA THR A 116 -10.91 8.28 7.63
C THR A 116 -11.95 7.98 6.57
N ILE A 117 -11.50 7.83 5.32
CA ILE A 117 -12.31 7.45 4.17
C ILE A 117 -11.64 6.24 3.52
N ASP A 118 -12.44 5.22 3.20
CA ASP A 118 -12.03 4.00 2.50
C ASP A 118 -12.69 4.02 1.12
N LEU A 119 -11.98 3.56 0.09
CA LEU A 119 -12.53 3.46 -1.27
C LEU A 119 -13.11 2.06 -1.53
N GLU A 120 -14.28 1.99 -2.16
CA GLU A 120 -14.88 0.72 -2.56
C GLU A 120 -14.10 0.10 -3.73
N ASP A 121 -13.85 -1.21 -3.66
CA ASP A 121 -13.22 -2.02 -4.70
C ASP A 121 -12.06 -1.31 -5.43
N PHE A 122 -11.15 -0.76 -4.63
CA PHE A 122 -10.11 0.16 -5.07
C PHE A 122 -9.32 -0.30 -6.30
N PHE A 123 -8.76 -1.52 -6.27
CA PHE A 123 -7.95 -2.04 -7.38
C PHE A 123 -8.74 -2.23 -8.67
N PRO A 124 -9.91 -2.93 -8.68
CA PRO A 124 -10.77 -2.99 -9.87
C PRO A 124 -11.18 -1.62 -10.43
N ASN A 125 -11.38 -0.61 -9.57
CA ASN A 125 -11.74 0.75 -9.99
C ASN A 125 -10.57 1.57 -10.56
N VAL A 126 -9.33 1.05 -10.50
CA VAL A 126 -8.22 1.56 -11.32
C VAL A 126 -8.30 0.92 -12.70
N SER A 127 -8.98 1.61 -13.62
CA SER A 127 -9.26 1.11 -14.97
C SER A 127 -8.00 0.90 -15.82
N ALA A 128 -8.07 -0.03 -16.76
CA ALA A 128 -7.00 -0.27 -17.74
C ALA A 128 -6.67 0.99 -18.56
N SER A 129 -7.65 1.86 -18.82
CA SER A 129 -7.41 3.14 -19.48
C SER A 129 -6.51 4.09 -18.68
N LYS A 130 -6.65 4.12 -17.34
CA LYS A 130 -5.76 4.90 -16.47
C LYS A 130 -4.35 4.30 -16.42
N VAL A 131 -4.25 2.96 -16.39
CA VAL A 131 -2.97 2.24 -16.47
C VAL A 131 -2.26 2.53 -17.80
N TYR A 132 -2.98 2.51 -18.91
CA TYR A 132 -2.47 2.94 -20.21
C TYR A 132 -1.96 4.39 -20.17
N GLY A 133 -2.70 5.29 -19.52
CA GLY A 133 -2.29 6.68 -19.31
C GLY A 133 -0.95 6.80 -18.58
N VAL A 134 -0.68 5.94 -17.59
CA VAL A 134 0.63 5.90 -16.90
C VAL A 134 1.75 5.58 -17.90
N PHE A 135 1.65 4.47 -18.65
CA PHE A 135 2.71 4.08 -19.59
C PHE A 135 2.87 5.04 -20.76
N SER A 136 1.77 5.61 -21.26
CA SER A 136 1.81 6.58 -22.35
C SER A 136 2.40 7.91 -21.89
N SER A 137 2.09 8.38 -20.68
CA SER A 137 2.58 9.68 -20.16
C SER A 137 4.07 9.69 -19.84
N ILE A 138 4.67 8.55 -19.47
CA ILE A 138 6.12 8.45 -19.28
C ILE A 138 6.90 8.42 -20.59
N GLY A 139 6.22 8.26 -21.73
CA GLY A 139 6.80 8.41 -23.06
C GLY A 139 6.85 7.13 -23.90
N TYR A 140 6.34 5.98 -23.42
CA TYR A 140 6.23 4.79 -24.27
C TYR A 140 5.22 5.01 -25.40
N ASN A 141 5.51 4.42 -26.57
CA ASN A 141 4.62 4.51 -27.72
C ASN A 141 3.31 3.76 -27.49
N LYS A 142 2.36 3.92 -28.42
CA LYS A 142 1.04 3.31 -28.35
C LYS A 142 1.09 1.78 -28.21
N GLU A 143 1.94 1.12 -29.00
CA GLU A 143 2.05 -0.35 -29.03
C GLU A 143 2.54 -0.89 -27.68
N LEU A 144 3.63 -0.34 -27.15
CA LEU A 144 4.17 -0.72 -25.85
C LEU A 144 3.23 -0.37 -24.71
N SER A 145 2.56 0.77 -24.76
CA SER A 145 1.61 1.18 -23.71
C SER A 145 0.42 0.24 -23.64
N ILE A 146 -0.12 -0.22 -24.78
CA ILE A 146 -1.17 -1.24 -24.83
C ILE A 146 -0.65 -2.56 -24.25
N LEU A 147 0.51 -3.02 -24.71
CA LEU A 147 1.09 -4.28 -24.28
C LEU A 147 1.36 -4.32 -22.77
N LEU A 148 2.00 -3.29 -22.21
CA LEU A 148 2.29 -3.18 -20.78
C LEU A 148 1.00 -3.09 -19.95
N THR A 149 -0.03 -2.42 -20.48
CA THR A 149 -1.35 -2.35 -19.84
C THR A 149 -1.97 -3.73 -19.75
N ASN A 150 -2.07 -4.44 -20.87
CA ASN A 150 -2.64 -5.79 -20.93
C ASN A 150 -1.94 -6.75 -19.97
N LEU A 151 -0.60 -6.69 -19.90
CA LEU A 151 0.19 -7.49 -18.98
C LEU A 151 -0.05 -7.16 -17.50
N CYS A 152 -0.58 -5.98 -17.16
CA CYS A 152 -0.76 -5.52 -15.78
C CYS A 152 -2.23 -5.52 -15.31
N THR A 153 -3.19 -5.73 -16.21
CA THR A 153 -4.62 -5.60 -15.92
C THR A 153 -5.38 -6.91 -16.11
N TYR A 154 -6.53 -7.03 -15.46
CA TYR A 154 -7.42 -8.18 -15.54
C TYR A 154 -8.86 -7.71 -15.39
N GLY A 155 -9.78 -8.13 -16.27
CA GLY A 155 -11.19 -7.74 -16.17
C GLY A 155 -11.41 -6.23 -16.25
N GLY A 156 -10.60 -5.52 -17.04
CA GLY A 156 -10.70 -4.08 -17.25
C GLY A 156 -10.07 -3.18 -16.15
N GLY A 157 -9.49 -3.74 -15.09
CA GLY A 157 -8.86 -2.98 -14.02
C GLY A 157 -7.63 -3.66 -13.40
N LEU A 158 -7.14 -3.15 -12.27
CA LEU A 158 -6.00 -3.77 -11.59
C LEU A 158 -6.44 -5.03 -10.82
N PRO A 159 -5.75 -6.17 -11.01
CA PRO A 159 -6.02 -7.39 -10.25
C PRO A 159 -5.46 -7.30 -8.83
N GLN A 160 -6.20 -7.85 -7.87
CA GLN A 160 -5.71 -8.07 -6.52
C GLN A 160 -4.84 -9.33 -6.49
N GLY A 161 -3.51 -9.18 -6.48
CA GLY A 161 -2.56 -10.30 -6.46
C GLY A 161 -1.38 -10.17 -7.43
N ALA A 162 -1.48 -9.25 -8.40
CA ALA A 162 -0.34 -8.93 -9.28
C ALA A 162 0.66 -8.00 -8.57
N PRO A 163 1.98 -8.19 -8.78
CA PRO A 163 3.01 -7.38 -8.13
C PRO A 163 3.03 -5.92 -8.62
N THR A 164 2.54 -5.63 -9.83
CA THR A 164 2.50 -4.27 -10.39
C THR A 164 1.34 -3.43 -9.87
N SER A 165 0.22 -4.07 -9.48
CA SER A 165 -1.01 -3.37 -9.08
C SER A 165 -0.81 -2.33 -7.98
N PRO A 166 -0.08 -2.60 -6.88
CA PRO A 166 0.09 -1.63 -5.81
C PRO A 166 0.72 -0.31 -6.27
N LYS A 167 1.82 -0.39 -7.04
CA LYS A 167 2.53 0.80 -7.54
C LYS A 167 1.73 1.52 -8.62
N LEU A 168 1.10 0.79 -9.55
CA LEU A 168 0.22 1.38 -10.56
C LEU A 168 -0.96 2.13 -9.94
N ALA A 169 -1.57 1.58 -8.89
CA ALA A 169 -2.67 2.24 -8.19
C ALA A 169 -2.22 3.59 -7.61
N ASN A 170 -1.03 3.66 -7.00
CA ASN A 170 -0.49 4.91 -6.48
C ASN A 170 -0.14 5.92 -7.59
N LEU A 171 0.45 5.49 -8.70
CA LEU A 171 0.76 6.35 -9.82
C LEU A 171 -0.52 6.95 -10.43
N VAL A 172 -1.57 6.14 -10.58
CA VAL A 172 -2.89 6.61 -11.04
C VAL A 172 -3.50 7.60 -10.04
N CYS A 173 -3.38 7.34 -8.74
CA CYS A 173 -3.92 8.22 -7.71
C CYS A 173 -3.12 9.53 -7.53
N ALA A 174 -2.00 9.75 -8.23
CA ALA A 174 -1.21 10.97 -8.07
C ALA A 174 -2.03 12.24 -8.38
N LYS A 175 -2.91 12.19 -9.39
CA LYS A 175 -3.82 13.30 -9.72
C LYS A 175 -4.89 13.52 -8.65
N LEU A 176 -5.49 12.44 -8.14
CA LEU A 176 -6.43 12.47 -7.03
C LEU A 176 -5.80 13.15 -5.81
N ASP A 177 -4.59 12.70 -5.44
CA ASP A 177 -3.88 13.22 -4.28
C ASP A 177 -3.53 14.70 -4.45
N ALA A 178 -3.09 15.12 -5.64
CA ALA A 178 -2.78 16.52 -5.94
C ALA A 178 -4.02 17.43 -5.78
N ARG A 179 -5.18 17.01 -6.31
CA ARG A 179 -6.45 17.76 -6.17
C ARG A 179 -6.87 17.87 -4.71
N ILE A 180 -6.75 16.78 -3.96
CA ILE A 180 -7.10 16.75 -2.53
C ILE A 180 -6.15 17.61 -1.72
N GLN A 181 -4.84 17.51 -1.97
CA GLN A 181 -3.82 18.31 -1.29
C GLN A 181 -4.01 19.81 -1.61
N GLY A 182 -4.36 20.16 -2.84
CA GLY A 182 -4.70 21.53 -3.23
C GLY A 182 -5.92 22.09 -2.49
N TYR A 183 -6.89 21.24 -2.14
CA TYR A 183 -8.00 21.64 -1.28
C TYR A 183 -7.63 21.69 0.21
N ALA A 184 -6.96 20.66 0.72
CA ALA A 184 -6.69 20.47 2.14
C ALA A 184 -5.57 21.39 2.68
N GLY A 185 -4.48 21.52 1.92
CA GLY A 185 -3.27 22.23 2.32
C GLY A 185 -3.52 23.69 2.74
N PRO A 186 -4.09 24.54 1.86
CA PRO A 186 -4.37 25.95 2.19
C PRO A 186 -5.34 26.13 3.37
N ARG A 187 -6.08 25.09 3.76
CA ARG A 187 -7.04 25.11 4.87
C ARG A 187 -6.43 24.62 6.18
N GLY A 188 -5.13 24.26 6.19
CA GLY A 188 -4.44 23.67 7.33
C GLY A 188 -5.02 22.31 7.72
N ILE A 189 -5.35 21.50 6.71
CA ILE A 189 -5.87 20.14 6.89
C ILE A 189 -4.78 19.18 6.43
N VAL A 190 -4.35 18.30 7.33
CA VAL A 190 -3.33 17.29 7.01
C VAL A 190 -3.99 16.15 6.27
N TYR A 191 -3.37 15.70 5.19
CA TYR A 191 -3.86 14.60 4.35
C TYR A 191 -2.75 13.58 4.10
N THR A 192 -3.08 12.30 4.26
CA THR A 192 -2.27 11.15 3.84
C THR A 192 -3.15 10.07 3.22
N ARG A 193 -2.58 9.24 2.36
CA ARG A 193 -3.24 8.07 1.78
C ARG A 193 -2.38 6.82 1.93
N TYR A 194 -2.96 5.75 2.45
CA TYR A 194 -2.37 4.43 2.53
C TYR A 194 -3.21 3.46 1.71
N ALA A 195 -2.80 3.18 0.47
CA ALA A 195 -3.59 2.42 -0.48
C ALA A 195 -4.97 3.08 -0.73
N ASP A 196 -6.05 2.39 -0.37
CA ASP A 196 -7.45 2.82 -0.42
C ASP A 196 -7.90 3.64 0.80
N ASP A 197 -7.16 3.58 1.90
CA ASP A 197 -7.44 4.34 3.12
C ASP A 197 -6.87 5.76 3.01
N MET A 198 -7.74 6.75 3.18
CA MET A 198 -7.42 8.18 3.14
C MET A 198 -7.66 8.77 4.53
N THR A 199 -6.69 9.50 5.05
CA THR A 199 -6.78 10.11 6.39
C THR A 199 -6.64 11.61 6.30
N PHE A 200 -7.57 12.31 6.94
CA PHE A 200 -7.60 13.75 7.06
C PHE A 200 -7.58 14.13 8.54
N SER A 201 -6.84 15.16 8.93
CA SER A 201 -6.92 15.65 10.30
C SER A 201 -6.83 17.16 10.43
N SER A 202 -7.44 17.67 11.50
CA SER A 202 -7.51 19.08 11.83
C SER A 202 -7.81 19.30 13.31
N HIS A 203 -7.49 20.48 13.85
CA HIS A 203 -7.92 20.88 15.19
C HIS A 203 -9.39 21.33 15.24
N THR A 204 -10.04 21.53 14.08
CA THR A 204 -11.39 22.09 13.97
C THR A 204 -12.38 21.11 13.36
N ALA A 205 -13.48 20.82 14.06
CA ALA A 205 -14.53 19.91 13.59
C ALA A 205 -15.15 20.35 12.26
N SER A 206 -15.48 21.63 12.12
CA SER A 206 -16.15 22.17 10.94
C SER A 206 -15.32 21.99 9.67
N LYS A 207 -13.98 22.08 9.75
CA LYS A 207 -13.07 21.80 8.63
C LYS A 207 -13.19 20.36 8.17
N ILE A 208 -13.20 19.40 9.10
CA ILE A 208 -13.34 17.97 8.80
C ILE A 208 -14.71 17.64 8.19
N THR A 209 -15.79 18.23 8.71
CA THR A 209 -17.13 18.05 8.13
C THR A 209 -17.21 18.58 6.71
N LYS A 210 -16.64 19.77 6.45
CA LYS A 210 -16.57 20.36 5.10
C LYS A 210 -15.74 19.50 4.15
N VAL A 211 -14.60 18.98 4.61
CA VAL A 211 -13.78 18.02 3.84
C VAL A 211 -14.63 16.82 3.44
N LYS A 212 -15.28 16.14 4.39
CA LYS A 212 -16.10 14.94 4.13
C LYS A 212 -17.13 15.18 3.01
N HIS A 213 -17.76 16.35 2.97
CA HIS A 213 -18.75 16.67 1.95
C HIS A 213 -18.11 16.95 0.58
N PHE A 214 -17.05 17.77 0.53
CA PHE A 214 -16.47 18.22 -0.73
C PHE A 214 -15.59 17.17 -1.43
N ILE A 215 -14.78 16.41 -0.68
CA ILE A 215 -13.84 15.47 -1.31
C ILE A 215 -14.54 14.29 -1.98
N GLY A 216 -15.81 14.03 -1.64
CA GLY A 216 -16.63 13.06 -2.37
C GLY A 216 -16.76 13.41 -3.85
N THR A 217 -16.88 14.70 -4.18
CA THR A 217 -16.88 15.17 -5.58
C THR A 217 -15.55 14.88 -6.25
N ILE A 218 -14.42 15.23 -5.62
CA ILE A 218 -13.09 14.95 -6.18
C ILE A 218 -12.88 13.44 -6.41
N ILE A 219 -13.23 12.61 -5.43
CA ILE A 219 -13.08 11.15 -5.51
C ILE A 219 -13.93 10.58 -6.66
N SER A 220 -15.17 11.06 -6.80
CA SER A 220 -16.07 10.65 -7.88
C SER A 220 -15.57 11.09 -9.25
N ASP A 221 -15.09 12.33 -9.38
CA ASP A 221 -14.52 12.85 -10.63
C ASP A 221 -13.29 12.07 -11.09
N GLU A 222 -12.49 11.59 -10.13
CA GLU A 222 -11.34 10.71 -10.40
C GLU A 222 -11.76 9.24 -10.56
N GLY A 223 -13.06 8.94 -10.63
CA GLY A 223 -13.62 7.62 -10.96
C GLY A 223 -13.55 6.59 -9.83
N PHE A 224 -13.52 7.04 -8.57
CA PHE A 224 -13.58 6.16 -7.40
C PHE A 224 -14.89 6.36 -6.63
N LYS A 225 -15.23 5.38 -5.77
CA LYS A 225 -16.42 5.43 -4.91
C LYS A 225 -16.02 5.36 -3.45
N ILE A 226 -16.67 6.17 -2.62
CA ILE A 226 -16.45 6.17 -1.17
C ILE A 226 -17.21 5.01 -0.54
N ASN A 227 -16.54 4.28 0.34
CA ASN A 227 -17.16 3.33 1.25
C ASN A 227 -17.76 4.09 2.44
N HIS A 228 -19.03 4.46 2.34
CA HIS A 228 -19.71 5.23 3.38
C HIS A 228 -19.78 4.48 4.72
N LYS A 229 -19.82 3.14 4.71
CA LYS A 229 -19.87 2.32 5.94
C LYS A 229 -18.56 2.32 6.71
N LYS A 230 -17.43 2.49 6.03
CA LYS A 230 -16.10 2.59 6.64
C LYS A 230 -15.60 4.03 6.80
N THR A 231 -16.35 4.99 6.28
CA THR A 231 -16.04 6.41 6.46
C THR A 231 -16.42 6.85 7.88
N ALA A 232 -15.47 7.39 8.63
CA ALA A 232 -15.67 7.74 10.03
C ALA A 232 -14.99 9.07 10.41
N ILE A 233 -15.64 9.83 11.29
CA ILE A 233 -15.03 10.98 11.97
C ILE A 233 -14.81 10.59 13.43
N CYS A 234 -13.58 10.75 13.90
CA CYS A 234 -13.20 10.59 15.29
C CYS A 234 -12.84 11.96 15.89
N GLY A 235 -13.55 12.37 16.93
CA GLY A 235 -13.31 13.63 17.65
C GLY A 235 -12.56 13.45 18.97
N THR A 236 -12.56 14.48 19.80
CA THR A 236 -11.78 14.56 21.04
C THR A 236 -12.13 13.51 22.11
N LYS A 237 -13.38 13.05 22.15
CA LYS A 237 -13.88 12.10 23.16
C LYS A 237 -13.50 10.64 22.88
N ARG A 238 -12.95 10.33 21.70
CA ARG A 238 -12.68 8.96 21.27
C ARG A 238 -11.21 8.78 20.94
N GLN A 239 -10.73 7.55 21.08
CA GLN A 239 -9.40 7.18 20.65
C GLN A 239 -9.29 7.29 19.12
N LYS A 240 -8.32 8.05 18.64
CA LYS A 240 -8.03 8.23 17.22
C LYS A 240 -7.12 7.10 16.75
N LYS A 241 -7.43 6.54 15.57
CA LYS A 241 -6.71 5.41 15.00
C LYS A 241 -6.46 5.67 13.51
N VAL A 242 -5.23 5.45 13.06
CA VAL A 242 -4.82 5.54 11.65
C VAL A 242 -4.01 4.31 11.31
N THR A 243 -4.41 3.58 10.25
CA THR A 243 -3.72 2.37 9.76
C THR A 243 -3.35 1.37 10.86
N GLY A 244 -4.25 1.14 11.82
CA GLY A 244 -3.99 0.21 12.94
C GLY A 244 -3.37 0.85 14.18
N LEU A 245 -2.70 1.99 14.05
CA LEU A 245 -1.97 2.67 15.12
C LEU A 245 -2.84 3.69 15.84
N ILE A 246 -2.61 3.85 17.13
CA ILE A 246 -3.32 4.79 18.00
C ILE A 246 -2.55 6.10 18.06
N LEU A 247 -3.27 7.20 17.84
CA LEU A 247 -2.74 8.55 17.96
C LEU A 247 -3.00 9.09 19.37
N SER A 248 -1.98 9.69 19.97
CA SER A 248 -2.09 10.57 21.14
C SER A 248 -1.76 12.01 20.76
N GLU A 249 -1.78 12.90 21.75
CA GLU A 249 -1.40 14.30 21.56
C GLU A 249 0.06 14.47 21.09
N SER A 250 0.96 13.59 21.53
CA SER A 250 2.41 13.72 21.28
C SER A 250 3.05 12.50 20.62
N SER A 251 2.29 11.45 20.29
CA SER A 251 2.89 10.22 19.78
C SER A 251 1.93 9.30 19.03
N VAL A 252 2.51 8.34 18.31
CA VAL A 252 1.82 7.20 17.69
C VAL A 252 2.27 5.92 18.40
N GLY A 253 1.38 4.93 18.53
CA GLY A 253 1.76 3.63 19.09
C GLY A 253 0.77 2.50 18.84
N ILE A 254 1.11 1.30 19.30
CA ILE A 254 0.25 0.10 19.18
C ILE A 254 -0.94 0.13 20.14
N GLY A 255 -0.84 0.97 21.17
CA GLY A 255 -1.82 1.17 22.24
C GLY A 255 -2.00 -0.01 23.19
N ARG A 256 -2.82 0.23 24.23
CA ARG A 256 -2.90 -0.62 25.43
C ARG A 256 -3.50 -2.00 25.16
N VAL A 257 -4.44 -2.12 24.23
CA VAL A 257 -5.09 -3.40 23.93
C VAL A 257 -4.09 -4.33 23.26
N LYS A 258 -3.45 -3.88 22.18
CA LYS A 258 -2.45 -4.68 21.46
C LYS A 258 -1.25 -5.02 22.33
N HIS A 259 -0.77 -4.07 23.13
CA HIS A 259 0.32 -4.32 24.08
C HIS A 259 -0.04 -5.42 25.09
N ARG A 260 -1.27 -5.41 25.65
CA ARG A 260 -1.73 -6.46 26.59
C ARG A 260 -1.85 -7.82 25.91
N GLU A 261 -2.36 -7.86 24.68
CA GLU A 261 -2.44 -9.07 23.87
C GLU A 261 -1.05 -9.71 23.67
N ILE A 262 -0.06 -8.91 23.26
CA ILE A 262 1.32 -9.39 23.07
C ILE A 262 1.91 -9.87 24.39
N ARG A 263 1.70 -9.13 25.49
CA ARG A 263 2.18 -9.52 26.83
C ARG A 263 1.58 -10.86 27.29
N ALA A 264 0.30 -11.10 27.03
CA ALA A 264 -0.36 -12.36 27.36
C ALA A 264 0.18 -13.53 26.52
N LYS A 265 0.35 -13.33 25.21
CA LYS A 265 0.94 -14.35 24.33
C LYS A 265 2.38 -14.69 24.73
N LEU A 266 3.19 -13.68 25.09
CA LEU A 266 4.52 -13.90 25.66
C LEU A 266 4.48 -14.77 26.91
N HIS A 267 3.59 -14.46 27.87
CA HIS A 267 3.43 -15.28 29.06
C HIS A 267 3.07 -16.73 28.72
N HIS A 268 2.17 -16.95 27.75
CA HIS A 268 1.80 -18.29 27.30
C HIS A 268 2.98 -19.08 26.74
N LEU A 269 3.84 -18.46 25.93
CA LEU A 269 5.08 -19.09 25.45
C LEU A 269 5.98 -19.51 26.62
N PHE A 270 6.20 -18.60 27.58
CA PHE A 270 7.08 -18.89 28.73
C PHE A 270 6.53 -20.00 29.64
N THR A 271 5.21 -20.08 29.80
CA THR A 271 4.53 -21.16 30.56
C THR A 271 4.33 -22.45 29.77
N GLY A 272 4.79 -22.54 28.52
CA GLY A 272 4.61 -23.74 27.68
C GLY A 272 3.18 -23.97 27.17
N LYS A 273 2.28 -22.99 27.30
CA LYS A 273 0.89 -23.06 26.80
C LYS A 273 0.78 -22.79 25.30
N SER A 274 1.86 -22.35 24.66
CA SER A 274 1.91 -22.05 23.23
C SER A 274 3.34 -22.23 22.72
N THR A 275 3.48 -22.52 21.43
CA THR A 275 4.75 -22.69 20.71
C THR A 275 4.83 -21.76 19.49
N GLU A 276 4.00 -20.72 19.42
CA GLU A 276 3.96 -19.76 18.31
C GLU A 276 5.10 -18.71 18.37
N PHE A 277 6.36 -19.16 18.47
CA PHE A 277 7.52 -18.28 18.63
C PHE A 277 7.66 -17.29 17.46
N SER A 278 7.56 -17.78 16.21
CA SER A 278 7.69 -16.95 15.00
C SER A 278 6.66 -15.83 14.94
N HIS A 279 5.42 -16.10 15.36
CA HIS A 279 4.36 -15.09 15.40
C HIS A 279 4.70 -13.99 16.41
N ILE A 280 5.18 -14.35 17.59
CA ILE A 280 5.54 -13.38 18.63
C ILE A 280 6.77 -12.57 18.25
N ASN A 281 7.79 -13.18 17.66
CA ASN A 281 8.93 -12.45 17.11
C ASN A 281 8.48 -11.43 16.05
N GLY A 282 7.55 -11.81 15.16
CA GLY A 282 6.94 -10.87 14.21
C GLY A 282 6.20 -9.70 14.89
N LEU A 283 5.44 -9.97 15.96
CA LEU A 283 4.75 -8.93 16.74
C LEU A 283 5.73 -8.00 17.47
N LEU A 284 6.85 -8.53 17.96
CA LEU A 284 7.90 -7.74 18.58
C LEU A 284 8.60 -6.86 17.53
N SER A 285 8.93 -7.38 16.34
CA SER A 285 9.53 -6.61 15.24
C SER A 285 8.60 -5.51 14.75
N TYR A 286 7.32 -5.83 14.61
CA TYR A 286 6.29 -4.84 14.31
C TYR A 286 6.22 -3.75 15.38
N THR A 287 6.21 -4.13 16.66
CA THR A 287 6.14 -3.16 17.76
C THR A 287 7.39 -2.28 17.81
N TYR A 288 8.57 -2.87 17.57
CA TYR A 288 9.84 -2.16 17.48
C TYR A 288 9.82 -1.08 16.40
N SER A 289 9.28 -1.40 15.22
CA SER A 289 9.26 -0.48 14.08
C SER A 289 8.27 0.67 14.23
N VAL A 290 7.18 0.50 15.00
CA VAL A 290 6.11 1.51 15.12
C VAL A 290 5.96 2.16 16.50
N ASP A 291 6.45 1.53 17.57
CA ASP A 291 6.29 1.99 18.96
C ASP A 291 7.45 1.50 19.85
N ARG A 292 8.60 2.19 19.74
CA ARG A 292 9.82 1.82 20.46
C ARG A 292 9.65 1.83 21.99
N ARG A 293 8.77 2.69 22.51
CA ARG A 293 8.48 2.75 23.96
C ARG A 293 7.71 1.52 24.43
N ALA A 294 6.70 1.08 23.68
CA ALA A 294 5.99 -0.16 23.96
C ALA A 294 6.93 -1.38 23.85
N TYR A 295 7.78 -1.42 22.83
CA TYR A 295 8.77 -2.48 22.67
C TYR A 295 9.69 -2.57 23.89
N ASN A 296 10.25 -1.46 24.37
CA ASN A 296 11.15 -1.47 25.53
C ASN A 296 10.45 -2.01 26.79
N LYS A 297 9.15 -1.74 26.98
CA LYS A 297 8.37 -2.31 28.09
C LYS A 297 8.15 -3.81 27.95
N LEU A 298 7.86 -4.29 26.73
CA LEU A 298 7.76 -5.72 26.44
C LEU A 298 9.11 -6.42 26.64
N TYR A 299 10.20 -5.78 26.24
CA TYR A 299 11.55 -6.28 26.42
C TYR A 299 11.91 -6.45 27.90
N ALA A 300 11.67 -5.44 28.72
CA ALA A 300 11.85 -5.54 30.17
C ALA A 300 10.98 -6.66 30.79
N TYR A 301 9.76 -6.83 30.29
CA TYR A 301 8.88 -7.91 30.72
C TYR A 301 9.41 -9.31 30.35
N ILE A 302 9.97 -9.48 29.15
CA ILE A 302 10.64 -10.71 28.73
C ILE A 302 11.79 -11.05 29.70
N GLY A 303 12.61 -10.06 30.07
CA GLY A 303 13.68 -10.27 31.06
C GLY A 303 13.18 -10.81 32.40
N GLY A 304 12.06 -10.27 32.91
CA GLY A 304 11.40 -10.80 34.11
C GLY A 304 10.86 -12.22 33.95
N LEU A 305 10.33 -12.56 32.76
CA LEU A 305 9.87 -13.93 32.47
C LEU A 305 11.04 -14.92 32.38
N THR A 306 12.17 -14.52 31.80
CA THR A 306 13.38 -15.34 31.74
C THR A 306 13.89 -15.71 33.13
N GLN A 307 13.86 -14.76 34.08
CA GLN A 307 14.20 -15.05 35.47
C GLN A 307 13.19 -15.98 36.16
N LYS A 308 11.90 -15.79 35.88
CA LYS A 308 10.81 -16.57 36.50
C LYS A 308 10.69 -18.00 35.95
N TYR A 309 11.02 -18.21 34.68
CA TYR A 309 10.88 -19.50 33.99
C TYR A 309 12.21 -19.89 33.30
N PRO A 310 13.28 -20.17 34.06
CA PRO A 310 14.64 -20.34 33.53
C PRO A 310 14.81 -21.57 32.61
N LEU A 311 13.91 -22.53 32.68
CA LEU A 311 13.91 -23.74 31.84
C LEU A 311 13.01 -23.61 30.59
N SER A 312 12.42 -22.43 30.34
CA SER A 312 11.52 -22.26 29.22
C SER A 312 12.25 -22.22 27.88
N ASN A 313 11.75 -22.99 26.90
CA ASN A 313 12.24 -22.95 25.52
C ASN A 313 12.14 -21.54 24.89
N ALA A 314 11.20 -20.72 25.39
CA ALA A 314 11.02 -19.34 24.95
C ALA A 314 12.27 -18.46 25.09
N ILE A 315 13.19 -18.79 26.01
CA ILE A 315 14.43 -18.04 26.23
C ILE A 315 15.35 -18.09 25.01
N LYS A 316 15.39 -19.24 24.31
CA LYS A 316 16.23 -19.43 23.11
C LYS A 316 15.55 -18.92 21.85
N GLU A 317 14.23 -19.06 21.77
CA GLU A 317 13.44 -18.81 20.56
C GLU A 317 12.98 -17.36 20.41
N ILE A 318 12.74 -16.64 21.51
CA ILE A 318 12.36 -15.22 21.45
C ILE A 318 13.63 -14.41 21.32
N SER A 319 13.83 -13.77 20.17
CA SER A 319 15.01 -12.92 19.95
C SER A 319 14.94 -11.67 20.84
N PRO A 320 15.82 -11.54 21.85
CA PRO A 320 15.77 -10.41 22.76
C PRO A 320 16.17 -9.10 22.06
N LYS A 321 17.05 -9.16 21.06
CA LYS A 321 17.47 -7.99 20.28
C LYS A 321 17.00 -8.10 18.85
N ILE A 322 16.02 -7.28 18.51
CA ILE A 322 15.71 -6.95 17.13
C ILE A 322 16.70 -5.84 16.79
N VAL A 323 17.80 -6.20 16.12
CA VAL A 323 18.76 -5.22 15.59
C VAL A 323 18.14 -4.60 14.35
#